data_AF-A0A924A8N6-F1
#
_entry.id   AF-A0A924A8N6-F1
#
_cell.length_a   1.000
_cell.length_b   1.000
_cell.length_c   1.000
_cell.angle_alpha   90.00
_cell.angle_beta   90.00
_cell.angle_gamma   90.00
#
_symmetry.space_group_name_H-M   'P 1'
#
loop_
_entity.id
_entity.type
_entity.pdbx_description
1 polymer ?
#
loop_
_entity_poly.entity_id
_entity_poly.type
_entity_poly.pdbx_seq_one_letter_code
_entity_poly.pdbx_strand_id
1 'polypeptide(L)'
;MSKHSLIFLFLFSAALIFFGSCDKQKTEAVHLDGSTKDYFQALDGSQWIYALVTDSSVTQTYNSQGYINKQANADLENNEIMYYDMVGTNIPQLTIRCEANNVLLRDRIALITKNDSIYVGPIVYNLTSTFSSITNDTITQMPTMTFGNRTFKDVVKVALYKRGVYDAIYYARGLGLVRKDHNDGRVFVLHKYNIIK
;
A
#
# COMPACT_ATOMS: atom_id res chain seq x y z
N MET A 1 -89.76 2.65 0.92
CA MET A 1 -89.55 1.94 -0.37
C MET A 1 -88.12 2.24 -0.82
N SER A 2 -87.11 1.55 -0.29
CA SER A 2 -86.50 0.32 -0.86
C SER A 2 -86.28 0.36 -2.37
N LYS A 3 -85.03 0.54 -2.79
CA LYS A 3 -84.38 -0.30 -3.81
C LYS A 3 -82.89 -0.50 -3.46
N HIS A 4 -82.57 -1.78 -3.28
CA HIS A 4 -81.25 -2.43 -3.17
C HIS A 4 -80.41 -2.22 -4.44
N SER A 5 -79.10 -1.93 -4.32
CA SER A 5 -77.94 -2.86 -4.39
C SER A 5 -77.33 -3.01 -5.78
N LEU A 6 -76.04 -3.39 -5.78
CA LEU A 6 -75.21 -3.90 -6.89
C LEU A 6 -74.65 -2.79 -7.82
N ILE A 7 -73.35 -2.65 -8.09
CA ILE A 7 -72.36 -3.64 -8.53
C ILE A 7 -70.92 -3.06 -8.44
N PHE A 8 -70.04 -3.87 -7.85
CA PHE A 8 -68.64 -4.14 -8.19
C PHE A 8 -67.62 -3.01 -8.47
N LEU A 9 -66.64 -2.95 -7.56
CA LEU A 9 -65.27 -3.40 -7.81
C LEU A 9 -64.55 -2.74 -9.03
N PHE A 10 -64.13 -1.49 -8.89
CA PHE A 10 -63.01 -0.96 -9.67
C PHE A 10 -61.75 -0.89 -8.80
N LEU A 11 -61.03 -2.01 -8.83
CA LEU A 11 -59.59 -2.06 -9.05
C LEU A 11 -58.71 -1.11 -8.21
N PHE A 12 -58.49 -1.55 -6.99
CA PHE A 12 -57.20 -1.82 -6.35
C PHE A 12 -55.93 -1.80 -7.25
N SER A 13 -55.58 -0.69 -7.92
CA SER A 13 -54.34 -0.63 -8.72
C SER A 13 -53.77 0.79 -8.85
N ALA A 14 -53.29 1.40 -7.76
CA ALA A 14 -52.46 2.61 -7.86
C ALA A 14 -51.36 2.70 -6.78
N ALA A 15 -50.86 1.56 -6.30
CA ALA A 15 -49.84 1.49 -5.25
C ALA A 15 -48.53 0.79 -5.69
N LEU A 16 -48.23 0.72 -6.99
CA LEU A 16 -47.09 -0.04 -7.51
C LEU A 16 -46.33 0.68 -8.63
N ILE A 17 -46.01 1.97 -8.47
CA ILE A 17 -44.94 2.60 -9.28
C ILE A 17 -44.13 3.57 -8.40
N PHE A 18 -43.60 3.04 -7.30
CA PHE A 18 -42.37 3.56 -6.69
C PHE A 18 -41.42 2.39 -6.46
N PHE A 19 -41.25 1.54 -7.47
CA PHE A 19 -39.94 0.90 -7.65
C PHE A 19 -39.03 2.00 -8.16
N GLY A 20 -38.52 2.81 -7.21
CA GLY A 20 -37.34 3.60 -7.47
C GLY A 20 -36.30 2.65 -8.03
N SER A 21 -35.88 2.91 -9.27
CA SER A 21 -34.64 2.35 -9.77
C SER A 21 -33.58 2.86 -8.81
N CYS A 22 -33.27 2.06 -7.80
CA CYS A 22 -32.07 2.21 -7.01
C CYS A 22 -30.96 1.74 -7.95
N ASP A 23 -30.67 2.55 -8.98
CA ASP A 23 -29.47 2.39 -9.78
C ASP A 23 -28.34 2.42 -8.76
N LYS A 24 -27.63 1.29 -8.63
CA LYS A 24 -26.47 1.22 -7.76
C LYS A 24 -25.55 2.34 -8.20
N GLN A 25 -25.46 3.39 -7.39
CA GLN A 25 -24.59 4.52 -7.66
C GLN A 25 -23.18 3.95 -7.77
N LYS A 26 -22.64 3.91 -9.00
CA LYS A 26 -21.29 3.42 -9.24
C LYS A 26 -20.34 4.32 -8.47
N THR A 27 -19.57 3.72 -7.56
CA THR A 27 -18.54 4.43 -6.82
C THR A 27 -17.47 4.90 -7.82
N GLU A 28 -17.10 6.18 -7.75
CA GLU A 28 -16.03 6.73 -8.59
C GLU A 28 -14.71 6.01 -8.33
N ALA A 29 -13.89 5.87 -9.37
CA ALA A 29 -12.59 5.23 -9.24
C ALA A 29 -11.65 6.14 -8.44
N VAL A 30 -11.02 5.58 -7.40
CA VAL A 30 -10.05 6.30 -6.59
C VAL A 30 -8.67 5.79 -6.90
N HIS A 31 -7.79 6.73 -7.26
CA HIS A 31 -6.44 6.42 -7.72
C HIS A 31 -5.42 6.66 -6.62
N LEU A 32 -4.33 5.90 -6.70
CA LEU A 32 -3.15 6.17 -5.88
C LEU A 32 -2.56 7.53 -6.27
N ASP A 33 -2.17 8.30 -5.27
CA ASP A 33 -1.45 9.55 -5.45
C ASP A 33 -0.11 9.31 -6.16
N GLY A 34 0.29 10.24 -7.04
CA GLY A 34 1.54 10.16 -7.77
C GLY A 34 2.75 10.02 -6.86
N SER A 35 2.75 10.69 -5.71
CA SER A 35 3.82 10.56 -4.72
C SER A 35 3.90 9.15 -4.13
N THR A 36 2.79 8.43 -3.95
CA THR A 36 2.86 7.04 -3.50
C THR A 36 3.57 6.18 -4.54
N LYS A 37 3.26 6.36 -5.83
CA LYS A 37 3.94 5.63 -6.91
C LYS A 37 5.43 5.98 -6.98
N ASP A 38 5.79 7.25 -6.81
CA ASP A 38 7.19 7.68 -6.82
C ASP A 38 8.04 6.98 -5.74
N TYR A 39 7.45 6.64 -4.59
CA TYR A 39 8.17 5.95 -3.52
C TYR A 39 8.08 4.44 -3.62
N PHE A 40 6.95 3.88 -4.06
CA PHE A 40 6.68 2.45 -3.86
C PHE A 40 6.48 1.67 -5.15
N GLN A 41 6.39 2.30 -6.32
CA GLN A 41 6.19 1.53 -7.55
C GLN A 41 7.47 0.79 -7.96
N ALA A 42 7.35 -0.51 -8.18
CA ALA A 42 8.38 -1.30 -8.83
C ALA A 42 7.77 -2.41 -9.69
N LEU A 43 8.26 -2.54 -10.92
CA LEU A 43 7.79 -3.56 -11.87
C LEU A 43 8.46 -4.90 -11.61
N ASP A 44 7.87 -5.99 -12.09
CA ASP A 44 8.42 -7.33 -11.97
C ASP A 44 9.86 -7.43 -12.49
N GLY A 45 10.69 -8.11 -11.72
CA GLY A 45 12.12 -8.30 -11.98
C GLY A 45 13.02 -7.11 -11.65
N SER A 46 12.48 -5.99 -11.15
CA SER A 46 13.29 -4.96 -10.50
C SER A 46 14.11 -5.57 -9.35
N GLN A 47 15.34 -5.10 -9.16
CA GLN A 47 16.28 -5.73 -8.24
C GLN A 47 16.93 -4.73 -7.29
N TRP A 48 16.92 -5.05 -6.00
CA TRP A 48 17.61 -4.31 -4.94
C TRP A 48 18.73 -5.16 -4.36
N ILE A 49 19.95 -4.64 -4.40
CA ILE A 49 21.13 -5.25 -3.80
C ILE A 49 21.54 -4.38 -2.62
N TYR A 50 21.47 -4.94 -1.42
CA TYR A 50 21.86 -4.29 -0.18
C TYR A 50 23.22 -4.83 0.29
N ALA A 51 24.00 -3.99 0.95
CA ALA A 51 25.22 -4.37 1.64
C ALA A 51 25.08 -4.11 3.15
N LEU A 52 25.65 -4.98 3.98
CA LEU A 52 25.74 -4.79 5.42
C LEU A 52 26.73 -3.65 5.72
N VAL A 53 26.35 -2.73 6.61
CA VAL A 53 27.18 -1.54 6.91
C VAL A 53 28.52 -1.89 7.55
N THR A 54 28.56 -2.91 8.40
CA THR A 54 29.79 -3.33 9.11
C THR A 54 30.70 -4.22 8.27
N ASP A 55 30.18 -4.82 7.19
CA ASP A 55 30.93 -5.67 6.27
C ASP A 55 30.26 -5.66 4.89
N SER A 56 30.80 -4.87 3.97
CA SER A 56 30.22 -4.70 2.63
C SER A 56 30.31 -5.96 1.75
N SER A 57 31.04 -6.99 2.16
CA SER A 57 31.06 -8.28 1.45
C SER A 57 29.77 -9.09 1.68
N VAL A 58 29.08 -8.84 2.79
CA VAL A 58 27.78 -9.44 3.09
C VAL A 58 26.68 -8.67 2.36
N THR A 59 26.02 -9.34 1.42
CA THR A 59 24.97 -8.74 0.59
C THR A 59 23.63 -9.47 0.70
N GLN A 60 22.55 -8.74 0.42
CA GLN A 60 21.21 -9.30 0.28
C GLN A 60 20.61 -8.80 -1.03
N THR A 61 20.09 -9.73 -1.83
CA THR A 61 19.47 -9.40 -3.11
C THR A 61 17.99 -9.75 -3.06
N TYR A 62 17.17 -8.77 -3.40
CA TYR A 62 15.74 -8.91 -3.62
C TYR A 62 15.40 -8.71 -5.08
N ASN A 63 14.50 -9.52 -5.61
CA ASN A 63 13.86 -9.30 -6.91
C ASN A 63 12.36 -9.10 -6.69
N SER A 64 11.76 -8.14 -7.38
CA SER A 64 10.30 -7.96 -7.37
C SER A 64 9.62 -9.06 -8.17
N GLN A 65 8.48 -9.53 -7.66
CA GLN A 65 7.62 -10.53 -8.29
C GLN A 65 6.15 -10.22 -7.99
N GLY A 66 5.27 -10.63 -8.91
CA GLY A 66 3.82 -10.54 -8.71
C GLY A 66 3.30 -9.11 -8.70
N TYR A 67 3.93 -8.21 -9.44
CA TYR A 67 3.49 -6.82 -9.56
C TYR A 67 2.05 -6.76 -10.11
N ILE A 68 1.20 -6.06 -9.36
CA ILE A 68 -0.16 -5.72 -9.78
C ILE A 68 -0.35 -4.22 -9.58
N ASN A 69 -1.01 -3.59 -10.55
CA ASN A 69 -1.64 -2.29 -10.38
C ASN A 69 -3.01 -2.33 -11.09
N LYS A 70 -4.10 -2.41 -10.31
CA LYS A 70 -5.46 -2.51 -10.85
C LYS A 70 -6.49 -1.92 -9.90
N GLN A 71 -7.67 -1.64 -10.41
CA GLN A 71 -8.83 -1.29 -9.58
C GLN A 71 -9.35 -2.50 -8.80
N ALA A 72 -9.63 -2.30 -7.52
CA ALA A 72 -10.44 -3.19 -6.71
C ALA A 72 -11.89 -3.21 -7.24
N ASN A 73 -12.73 -4.12 -6.74
CA ASN A 73 -14.09 -4.32 -7.23
C ASN A 73 -14.84 -2.99 -7.45
N ALA A 74 -15.16 -2.70 -8.72
CA ALA A 74 -15.77 -1.45 -9.16
C ALA A 74 -17.18 -1.22 -8.58
N ASP A 75 -17.85 -2.29 -8.15
CA ASP A 75 -19.21 -2.22 -7.61
C ASP A 75 -19.24 -1.94 -6.09
N LEU A 76 -18.09 -1.99 -5.40
CA LEU A 76 -18.01 -1.85 -3.93
C LEU A 76 -17.07 -0.73 -3.50
N GLU A 77 -15.81 -0.81 -3.89
CA GLU A 77 -14.75 0.05 -3.33
C GLU A 77 -14.00 0.84 -4.40
N ASN A 78 -13.92 0.33 -5.64
CA ASN A 78 -13.30 0.96 -6.81
C ASN A 78 -11.97 1.71 -6.53
N ASN A 79 -11.17 1.18 -5.60
CA ASN A 79 -9.89 1.75 -5.17
C ASN A 79 -8.75 1.11 -5.96
N GLU A 80 -7.78 1.90 -6.40
CA GLU A 80 -6.55 1.39 -7.01
C GLU A 80 -5.71 0.65 -5.96
N ILE A 81 -5.30 -0.57 -6.30
CA ILE A 81 -4.39 -1.38 -5.51
C ILE A 81 -3.12 -1.62 -6.31
N MET A 82 -1.99 -1.28 -5.71
CA MET A 82 -0.67 -1.63 -6.21
C MET A 82 0.03 -2.54 -5.21
N TYR A 83 0.58 -3.67 -5.66
CA TYR A 83 1.43 -4.49 -4.80
C TYR A 83 2.50 -5.23 -5.59
N TYR A 84 3.56 -5.63 -4.89
CA TYR A 84 4.57 -6.57 -5.36
C TYR A 84 5.28 -7.22 -4.17
N ASP A 85 5.84 -8.39 -4.40
CA ASP A 85 6.70 -9.10 -3.46
C ASP A 85 8.17 -8.86 -3.80
N MET A 86 8.98 -8.54 -2.81
CA MET A 86 10.43 -8.57 -2.87
C MET A 86 10.89 -9.93 -2.31
N VAL A 87 11.44 -10.77 -3.18
CA VAL A 87 11.86 -12.14 -2.86
C VAL A 87 13.37 -12.29 -2.99
N GLY A 88 13.99 -12.97 -2.03
CA GLY A 88 15.42 -13.29 -2.05
C GLY A 88 15.73 -14.59 -1.32
N THR A 89 16.97 -15.07 -1.48
CA THR A 89 17.41 -16.36 -0.90
C THR A 89 17.84 -16.19 0.55
N ASN A 90 17.33 -17.03 1.45
CA ASN A 90 17.67 -17.05 2.88
C ASN A 90 17.48 -15.70 3.61
N ILE A 91 16.53 -14.90 3.13
CA ILE A 91 16.15 -13.62 3.73
C ILE A 91 14.63 -13.49 3.78
N PRO A 92 14.06 -12.72 4.73
CA PRO A 92 12.62 -12.51 4.80
C PRO A 92 12.06 -11.90 3.52
N GLN A 93 10.95 -12.44 3.02
CA GLN A 93 10.19 -11.87 1.91
C GLN A 93 9.48 -10.60 2.39
N LEU A 94 9.42 -9.58 1.54
CA LEU A 94 8.73 -8.32 1.84
C LEU A 94 7.66 -8.06 0.79
N THR A 95 6.40 -7.91 1.19
CA THR A 95 5.35 -7.42 0.31
C THR A 95 5.13 -5.94 0.57
N ILE A 96 5.17 -5.13 -0.47
CA ILE A 96 4.71 -3.74 -0.41
C ILE A 96 3.32 -3.71 -1.02
N ARG A 97 2.34 -3.23 -0.25
CA ARG A 97 0.96 -3.05 -0.70
C ARG A 97 0.55 -1.60 -0.49
N CYS A 98 0.18 -0.94 -1.57
CA CYS A 98 -0.41 0.39 -1.59
C CYS A 98 -1.88 0.28 -2.02
N GLU A 99 -2.75 1.00 -1.35
CA GLU A 99 -4.19 1.02 -1.63
C GLU A 99 -4.71 2.45 -1.51
N ALA A 100 -5.37 2.93 -2.57
CA ALA A 100 -6.04 4.21 -2.52
C ALA A 100 -7.20 4.14 -1.52
N ASN A 101 -7.37 5.16 -0.68
CA ASN A 101 -8.46 5.18 0.31
C ASN A 101 -9.37 6.37 0.07
N ASN A 102 -10.59 6.07 -0.36
CA ASN A 102 -11.64 7.05 -0.61
C ASN A 102 -12.20 7.72 0.66
N VAL A 103 -12.19 7.04 1.81
CA VAL A 103 -12.76 7.56 3.06
C VAL A 103 -11.83 8.59 3.71
N LEU A 104 -10.53 8.30 3.71
CA LEU A 104 -9.54 9.18 4.34
C LEU A 104 -8.89 10.14 3.34
N LEU A 105 -9.10 9.92 2.05
CA LEU A 105 -8.41 10.62 0.95
C LEU A 105 -6.88 10.50 1.08
N ARG A 106 -6.38 9.34 1.56
CA ARG A 106 -4.95 9.07 1.74
C ARG A 106 -4.63 7.66 1.29
N ASP A 107 -3.50 7.47 0.65
CA ASP A 107 -3.08 6.12 0.27
C ASP A 107 -2.60 5.37 1.51
N ARG A 108 -3.06 4.13 1.68
CA ARG A 108 -2.58 3.21 2.71
C ARG A 108 -1.44 2.38 2.15
N ILE A 109 -0.28 2.46 2.78
CA ILE A 109 0.91 1.67 2.46
C ILE A 109 1.18 0.70 3.60
N ALA A 110 1.21 -0.59 3.31
CA ALA A 110 1.56 -1.63 4.24
C ALA A 110 2.81 -2.38 3.76
N LEU A 111 3.76 -2.56 4.66
CA LEU A 111 4.81 -3.56 4.51
C LEU A 111 4.35 -4.86 5.20
N ILE A 112 4.45 -5.98 4.50
CA ILE A 112 4.22 -7.30 5.08
C ILE A 112 5.54 -8.05 5.00
N THR A 113 6.07 -8.48 6.14
CA THR A 113 7.28 -9.29 6.19
C THR A 113 6.89 -10.74 6.45
N LYS A 114 7.34 -11.64 5.57
CA LYS A 114 7.12 -13.08 5.71
C LYS A 114 8.46 -13.78 5.93
N ASN A 115 8.55 -14.48 7.05
CA ASN A 115 9.57 -15.48 7.38
C ASN A 115 8.85 -16.75 7.87
N ASP A 116 9.30 -17.36 8.97
CA ASP A 116 8.58 -18.41 9.70
C ASP A 116 7.20 -17.94 10.23
N SER A 117 6.93 -16.64 10.22
CA SER A 117 5.66 -16.01 10.58
C SER A 117 5.36 -14.82 9.65
N ILE A 118 4.10 -14.35 9.67
CA ILE A 118 3.67 -13.17 8.92
C ILE A 118 3.57 -11.98 9.87
N TYR A 119 4.32 -10.92 9.57
CA TYR A 119 4.29 -9.66 10.28
C TYR A 119 3.76 -8.56 9.38
N VAL A 120 2.62 -7.98 9.73
CA VAL A 120 2.06 -6.81 9.04
C VAL A 120 2.55 -5.56 9.77
N GLY A 121 3.35 -4.74 9.10
CA GLY A 121 3.82 -3.46 9.63
C GLY A 121 5.11 -2.96 8.96
N PRO A 122 5.31 -1.63 8.88
CA PRO A 122 4.39 -0.58 9.32
C PRO A 122 3.19 -0.39 8.37
N ILE A 123 2.12 0.23 8.87
CA ILE A 123 1.03 0.76 8.05
C ILE A 123 1.08 2.29 8.10
N VAL A 124 1.36 2.89 6.95
CA VAL A 124 1.59 4.31 6.77
C VAL A 124 0.52 4.87 5.84
N TYR A 125 0.07 6.09 6.11
CA TYR A 125 -0.72 6.87 5.18
C TYR A 125 0.14 7.89 4.45
N ASN A 126 -0.11 8.08 3.16
CA ASN A 126 0.45 9.16 2.37
C ASN A 126 -0.66 10.07 1.82
N LEU A 127 -0.46 11.37 1.96
CA LEU A 127 -1.27 12.41 1.33
C LEU A 127 -0.32 13.43 0.72
N THR A 128 -0.18 13.43 -0.61
CA THR A 128 0.67 14.41 -1.34
C THR A 128 2.07 14.55 -0.72
N SER A 129 2.80 13.44 -0.61
CA SER A 129 4.11 13.32 0.06
C SER A 129 4.13 13.57 1.58
N THR A 130 2.99 13.75 2.22
CA THR A 130 2.89 13.86 3.68
C THR A 130 2.56 12.52 4.30
N PHE A 131 3.59 11.88 4.85
CA PHE A 131 3.50 10.58 5.50
C PHE A 131 3.06 10.68 6.97
N SER A 132 2.12 9.82 7.38
CA SER A 132 1.62 9.71 8.75
C SER A 132 1.39 8.25 9.16
N SER A 133 1.56 7.94 10.45
CA SER A 133 1.38 6.58 10.97
C SER A 133 -0.04 6.39 11.51
N ILE A 134 -0.57 5.18 11.40
CA ILE A 134 -1.83 4.76 12.06
C ILE A 134 -1.56 4.20 13.45
N THR A 135 -0.44 3.50 13.56
CA THR A 135 0.03 2.80 14.74
C THR A 135 0.99 3.69 15.51
N ASN A 136 1.54 3.16 16.61
CA ASN A 136 2.61 3.83 17.35
C ASN A 136 3.96 3.90 16.59
N ASP A 137 3.99 3.52 15.31
CA ASP A 137 5.17 3.68 14.46
C ASP A 137 5.50 5.18 14.31
N THR A 138 6.78 5.52 14.28
CA THR A 138 7.24 6.91 14.12
C THR A 138 7.68 7.15 12.69
N ILE A 139 7.23 8.25 12.10
CA ILE A 139 7.61 8.66 10.75
C ILE A 139 8.49 9.90 10.81
N THR A 140 9.58 9.88 10.06
CA THR A 140 10.47 11.03 9.91
C THR A 140 10.78 11.23 8.44
N GLN A 141 10.44 12.39 7.92
CA GLN A 141 10.83 12.81 6.58
C GLN A 141 12.17 13.53 6.64
N MET A 142 13.08 13.14 5.75
CA MET A 142 14.44 13.65 5.68
C MET A 142 14.69 14.12 4.25
N PRO A 143 14.96 15.41 4.01
CA PRO A 143 15.25 15.92 2.66
C PRO A 143 16.43 15.19 2.02
N THR A 144 17.41 14.82 2.83
CA THR A 144 18.56 14.01 2.44
C THR A 144 18.94 13.05 3.57
N MET A 145 19.49 11.90 3.19
CA MET A 145 20.10 10.94 4.11
C MET A 145 21.41 10.43 3.50
N THR A 146 22.51 10.61 4.21
CA THR A 146 23.84 10.16 3.77
C THR A 146 24.29 8.95 4.58
N PHE A 147 24.71 7.88 3.89
CA PHE A 147 25.33 6.69 4.48
C PHE A 147 26.60 6.34 3.71
N GLY A 148 27.75 6.39 4.39
CA GLY A 148 29.05 6.23 3.75
C GLY A 148 29.23 7.28 2.64
N ASN A 149 29.45 6.82 1.40
CA ASN A 149 29.60 7.67 0.22
C ASN A 149 28.30 7.84 -0.60
N ARG A 150 27.15 7.40 -0.07
CA ARG A 150 25.86 7.47 -0.76
C ARG A 150 24.96 8.50 -0.13
N THR A 151 24.31 9.30 -0.96
CA THR A 151 23.29 10.27 -0.55
C THR A 151 21.98 9.89 -1.21
N PHE A 152 20.95 9.66 -0.38
CA PHE A 152 19.58 9.50 -0.81
C PHE A 152 18.84 10.82 -0.61
N LYS A 153 17.94 11.15 -1.54
CA LYS A 153 17.10 12.35 -1.46
C LYS A 153 15.68 11.94 -1.13
N ASP A 154 14.96 12.81 -0.43
CA ASP A 154 13.53 12.69 -0.15
C ASP A 154 13.22 11.31 0.49
N VAL A 155 13.71 11.15 1.72
CA VAL A 155 13.72 9.87 2.44
C VAL A 155 12.68 9.88 3.56
N VAL A 156 11.84 8.86 3.57
CA VAL A 156 10.89 8.60 4.65
C VAL A 156 11.43 7.45 5.49
N LYS A 157 11.82 7.76 6.73
CA LYS A 157 12.10 6.77 7.76
C LYS A 157 10.79 6.38 8.44
N VAL A 158 10.59 5.09 8.61
CA VAL A 158 9.53 4.53 9.47
C VAL A 158 10.19 3.66 10.53
N ALA A 159 10.12 4.10 11.79
CA ALA A 159 10.56 3.32 12.95
C ALA A 159 9.39 2.50 13.47
N LEU A 160 9.56 1.18 13.57
CA LEU A 160 8.49 0.23 13.88
C LEU A 160 8.35 0.08 15.41
N TYR A 161 7.13 0.29 15.91
CA TYR A 161 6.78 0.06 17.31
C TYR A 161 6.74 -1.44 17.63
N LYS A 162 6.06 -2.23 16.78
CA LYS A 162 6.07 -3.70 16.88
C LYS A 162 7.20 -4.26 16.02
N ARG A 163 8.34 -4.51 16.66
CA ARG A 163 9.58 -4.99 16.05
C ARG A 163 9.46 -6.45 15.62
N GLY A 164 8.92 -6.67 14.42
CA GLY A 164 8.94 -7.98 13.77
C GLY A 164 10.38 -8.37 13.42
N VAL A 165 10.80 -8.09 12.18
CA VAL A 165 12.19 -8.28 11.74
C VAL A 165 13.02 -7.00 11.84
N TYR A 166 12.37 -5.84 11.72
CA TYR A 166 13.03 -4.55 11.58
C TYR A 166 12.67 -3.62 12.74
N ASP A 167 13.67 -2.85 13.18
CA ASP A 167 13.49 -1.70 14.07
C ASP A 167 13.10 -0.46 13.25
N ALA A 168 13.65 -0.30 12.05
CA ALA A 168 13.32 0.79 11.14
C ALA A 168 13.54 0.42 9.67
N ILE A 169 12.78 1.06 8.79
CA ILE A 169 12.92 0.97 7.33
C ILE A 169 12.91 2.37 6.73
N TYR A 170 13.52 2.51 5.56
CA TYR A 170 13.70 3.79 4.91
C TYR A 170 13.36 3.67 3.44
N TYR A 171 12.47 4.53 2.96
CA TYR A 171 12.10 4.64 1.56
C TYR A 171 12.64 5.93 0.99
N ALA A 172 13.25 5.89 -0.19
CA ALA A 172 13.64 7.10 -0.91
C ALA A 172 12.84 7.21 -2.21
N ARG A 173 12.44 8.44 -2.54
CA ARG A 173 11.73 8.72 -3.78
C ARG A 173 12.53 8.25 -5.01
N GLY A 174 11.86 7.54 -5.91
CA GLY A 174 12.42 6.98 -7.14
C GLY A 174 13.24 5.69 -6.97
N LEU A 175 13.46 5.21 -5.73
CA LEU A 175 14.27 4.03 -5.45
C LEU A 175 13.55 2.97 -4.60
N GLY A 176 12.53 3.37 -3.85
CA GLY A 176 11.87 2.49 -2.89
C GLY A 176 12.69 2.24 -1.64
N LEU A 177 12.70 1.00 -1.16
CA LEU A 177 13.34 0.63 0.10
C LEU A 177 14.86 0.76 -0.01
N VAL A 178 15.45 1.77 0.62
CA VAL A 178 16.90 2.08 0.54
C VAL A 178 17.69 1.64 1.77
N ARG A 179 17.04 1.40 2.91
CA ARG A 179 17.72 0.92 4.12
C ARG A 179 16.78 0.13 5.02
N LYS A 180 17.35 -0.85 5.73
CA LYS A 180 16.68 -1.69 6.71
C LYS A 180 17.55 -1.81 7.96
N ASP A 181 17.02 -1.43 9.11
CA ASP A 181 17.61 -1.64 10.43
C ASP A 181 16.95 -2.88 11.03
N HIS A 182 17.68 -3.98 11.13
CA HIS A 182 17.19 -5.23 11.73
C HIS A 182 17.18 -5.14 13.26
N ASN A 183 16.26 -5.87 13.89
CA ASN A 183 16.15 -5.96 15.35
C ASN A 183 17.36 -6.62 16.05
N ASP A 184 18.21 -7.32 15.30
CA ASP A 184 19.48 -7.91 15.76
C ASP A 184 20.68 -6.96 15.60
N GLY A 185 20.43 -5.69 15.25
CA GLY A 185 21.44 -4.66 15.09
C GLY A 185 22.10 -4.60 13.71
N ARG A 186 21.82 -5.54 12.80
CA ARG A 186 22.35 -5.47 11.43
C ARG A 186 21.68 -4.34 10.65
N VAL A 187 22.49 -3.54 9.97
CA VAL A 187 22.00 -2.46 9.10
C VAL A 187 22.38 -2.75 7.66
N PHE A 188 21.38 -2.85 6.80
CA PHE A 188 21.55 -3.05 5.37
C PHE A 188 21.17 -1.79 4.61
N VAL A 189 22.06 -1.31 3.74
CA VAL A 189 21.87 -0.11 2.91
C VAL A 189 21.95 -0.48 1.43
N LEU A 190 21.10 0.14 0.62
CA LEU A 190 21.02 -0.10 -0.82
C LEU A 190 22.34 0.26 -1.50
N HIS A 191 22.95 -0.75 -2.10
CA HIS A 191 24.18 -0.66 -2.87
C HIS A 191 23.89 -0.57 -4.38
N LYS A 192 22.86 -1.25 -4.88
CA LYS A 192 22.49 -1.18 -6.29
C LYS A 192 20.99 -1.35 -6.45
N TYR A 193 20.41 -0.59 -7.38
CA TYR A 193 19.04 -0.76 -7.82
C TYR A 193 19.03 -0.89 -9.34
N ASN A 194 18.44 -1.97 -9.84
CA ASN A 194 18.27 -2.20 -11.27
C ASN A 194 16.77 -2.20 -11.57
N ILE A 195 16.33 -1.25 -12.40
CA ILE A 195 14.95 -1.15 -12.87
C ILE A 195 14.82 -1.99 -14.14
N ILE A 196 13.79 -2.84 -14.20
CA ILE A 196 13.30 -3.34 -15.49
C ILE A 196 12.28 -2.33 -16.00
N LYS A 197 12.54 -1.79 -17.19
CA LYS A 197 11.67 -0.83 -17.89
C LYS A 197 10.73 -1.56 -18.83
#